data_AF-A0A849FNK7-F1
#
_entry.id   AF-A0A849FNK7-F1
#
_cell.length_a   1.000
_cell.length_b   1.000
_cell.length_c   1.000
_cell.angle_alpha   90.00
_cell.angle_beta   90.00
_cell.angle_gamma   90.00
#
_symmetry.space_group_name_H-M   'P 1'
#
loop_
_entity.id
_entity.type
_entity.pdbx_description
1 polymer ?
#
loop_
_entity_poly.entity_id
_entity_poly.type
_entity_poly.pdbx_seq_one_letter_code
_entity_poly.pdbx_strand_id
1 'polypeptide(L)'
;MPTRLLLALGLFYLFVWLSPQVYYTYYRFIIDGLPAQVVVKAPPFPSDVILLLAFRSDASLSFHGQGLLGWAMIFLTLVLGWRKPVRPNQ
;
A
#
# COMPACT_ATOMS: atom_id res chain seq x y z
N MET A 1 8.39 8.44 15.52
CA MET A 1 7.52 8.99 14.45
C MET A 1 8.07 8.76 13.04
N PRO A 2 9.30 9.19 12.69
CA PRO A 2 9.79 9.08 11.29
C PRO A 2 9.94 7.63 10.82
N THR A 3 10.40 6.73 11.69
CA THR A 3 10.53 5.29 11.36
C THR A 3 9.19 4.64 10.99
N ARG A 4 8.12 4.94 11.73
CA ARG A 4 6.77 4.41 11.45
C ARG A 4 6.22 4.92 10.12
N LEU A 5 6.48 6.20 9.81
CA LEU A 5 6.07 6.79 8.54
C LEU A 5 6.84 6.17 7.36
N LEU A 6 8.17 5.99 7.49
CA LEU A 6 8.98 5.32 6.47
C LEU A 6 8.53 3.87 6.26
N LEU A 7 8.22 3.14 7.34
CA LEU A 7 7.66 1.80 7.25
C LEU A 7 6.29 1.79 6.56
N ALA A 8 5.41 2.75 6.88
CA ALA A 8 4.10 2.86 6.22
C ALA A 8 4.24 3.14 4.72
N LEU A 9 5.12 4.07 4.32
CA LEU A 9 5.40 4.36 2.92
C LEU A 9 6.03 3.16 2.20
N GLY A 10 6.96 2.47 2.84
CA GLY A 10 7.57 1.24 2.31
C GLY A 10 6.55 0.11 2.13
N LEU A 11 5.68 -0.11 3.12
CA LEU A 11 4.60 -1.10 3.03
C LEU A 11 3.58 -0.73 1.95
N PHE A 12 3.22 0.55 1.83
CA PHE A 12 2.34 1.02 0.77
C PHE A 12 2.98 0.81 -0.62
N TYR A 13 4.26 1.12 -0.76
CA TYR A 13 5.01 0.87 -1.99
C TYR A 13 5.02 -0.61 -2.37
N LEU A 14 5.33 -1.50 -1.42
CA LEU A 14 5.31 -2.94 -1.63
C LEU A 14 3.90 -3.44 -1.97
N PHE A 15 2.87 -2.89 -1.34
CA PHE A 15 1.48 -3.21 -1.65
C PHE A 15 1.15 -2.88 -3.11
N VAL A 16 1.45 -1.65 -3.55
CA VAL A 16 1.23 -1.24 -4.95
C VAL A 16 1.99 -2.17 -5.91
N TRP A 17 3.26 -2.46 -5.62
CA TRP A 17 4.10 -3.28 -6.48
C TRP A 17 3.64 -4.75 -6.56
N LEU A 18 3.34 -5.37 -5.42
CA LEU A 18 3.09 -6.81 -5.32
C LEU A 18 1.62 -7.19 -5.48
N SER A 19 0.70 -6.23 -5.38
CA SER A 19 -0.74 -6.48 -5.52
C SER A 19 -1.12 -7.25 -6.80
N PRO A 20 -0.51 -7.05 -7.99
CA PRO A 20 -0.85 -7.85 -9.17
C PRO A 20 -0.60 -9.35 -8.96
N GLN A 21 0.49 -9.73 -8.28
CA GLN A 21 0.76 -11.14 -7.99
C GLN A 21 -0.23 -11.70 -6.98
N VAL A 22 -0.61 -10.92 -5.96
CA VAL A 22 -1.57 -11.33 -4.95
C VAL A 22 -2.94 -11.59 -5.59
N TYR A 23 -3.41 -10.66 -6.44
CA TYR A 23 -4.67 -10.83 -7.18
C TYR A 23 -4.61 -12.03 -8.13
N TYR A 24 -3.50 -12.21 -8.85
CA TYR A 24 -3.34 -13.36 -9.73
C TYR A 24 -3.37 -14.68 -8.97
N THR A 25 -2.72 -14.73 -7.81
CA THR A 25 -2.73 -15.91 -6.94
C THR A 25 -4.14 -16.19 -6.43
N TYR A 26 -4.88 -15.15 -6.03
CA TYR A 26 -6.30 -15.27 -5.71
C TYR A 26 -7.11 -15.84 -6.88
N TYR A 27 -6.91 -15.33 -8.10
CA TYR A 27 -7.60 -15.83 -9.29
C TYR A 27 -7.29 -17.30 -9.59
N ARG A 28 -6.05 -17.75 -9.37
CA ARG A 28 -5.69 -19.16 -9.51
C ARG A 28 -6.40 -20.09 -8.54
N PHE A 29 -6.88 -19.59 -7.40
CA PHE A 29 -7.67 -20.39 -6.46
C PHE A 29 -9.13 -20.54 -6.88
N ILE A 30 -9.66 -19.61 -7.68
CA ILE A 30 -11.08 -19.59 -8.06
C ILE A 30 -11.34 -19.92 -9.52
N ILE A 31 -10.32 -19.83 -10.39
CA ILE A 31 -10.40 -20.15 -11.81
C ILE A 31 -9.41 -21.28 -12.10
N ASP A 32 -9.98 -22.45 -12.37
CA ASP A 32 -9.21 -23.64 -12.73
C ASP A 32 -8.47 -23.46 -14.07
N GLY A 33 -7.29 -24.07 -14.18
CA GLY A 33 -6.50 -24.06 -15.41
C GLY A 33 -5.63 -22.82 -15.61
N LEU A 34 -5.63 -21.85 -14.69
CA LEU A 34 -4.70 -20.72 -14.76
C LEU A 34 -3.24 -21.16 -14.49
N PRO A 35 -2.28 -20.76 -15.34
CA PRO A 35 -0.89 -21.20 -15.21
C PRO A 35 -0.21 -20.66 -13.95
N ALA A 36 0.77 -21.40 -13.44
CA ALA A 36 1.65 -20.91 -12.40
C ALA A 36 2.69 -19.95 -13.01
N GLN A 37 2.46 -18.65 -12.89
CA GLN A 37 3.37 -17.64 -13.42
C GLN A 37 3.50 -16.42 -12.49
N VAL A 38 4.63 -15.73 -12.64
CA VAL A 38 4.88 -14.44 -12.01
C VAL A 38 4.38 -13.35 -12.94
N VAL A 39 3.42 -12.55 -12.47
CA VAL A 39 2.83 -11.44 -13.24
C VAL A 39 3.31 -10.07 -12.77
N VAL A 40 4.02 -10.02 -11.65
CA VAL A 40 4.65 -8.79 -11.16
C VAL A 40 5.81 -8.40 -12.07
N LYS A 41 5.83 -7.12 -12.44
CA LYS A 41 6.86 -6.50 -13.27
C LYS A 41 7.90 -5.80 -12.40
N ALA A 42 8.80 -5.06 -13.04
CA ALA A 42 9.68 -4.13 -12.36
C ALA A 42 8.89 -3.25 -11.38
N PRO A 43 9.50 -2.90 -10.22
CA PRO A 43 8.84 -2.06 -9.24
C PRO A 43 8.54 -0.67 -9.82
N PRO A 44 7.45 -0.03 -9.40
CA PRO A 44 7.05 1.28 -9.92
C PRO A 44 8.09 2.34 -9.56
N PHE A 45 8.19 3.40 -10.36
CA PHE A 45 9.03 4.53 -9.98
C PHE A 45 8.42 5.22 -8.75
N PRO A 46 9.24 5.80 -7.86
CA PRO A 46 8.71 6.56 -6.73
C PRO A 46 7.73 7.67 -7.14
N SER A 47 7.91 8.25 -8.33
CA SER A 47 7.00 9.24 -8.92
C SER A 47 5.59 8.69 -9.11
N ASP A 48 5.45 7.42 -9.51
CA ASP A 48 4.15 6.80 -9.78
C ASP A 48 3.36 6.66 -8.48
N VAL A 49 4.04 6.35 -7.38
CA VAL A 49 3.42 6.26 -6.04
C VAL A 49 3.03 7.63 -5.51
N ILE A 50 3.80 8.67 -5.82
CA ILE A 50 3.41 10.06 -5.51
C ILE A 50 2.16 10.45 -6.29
N LEU A 51 2.02 10.05 -7.56
CA LEU A 51 0.82 10.31 -8.36
C LEU A 51 -0.41 9.61 -7.77
N LEU A 52 -0.28 8.39 -7.24
CA LEU A 52 -1.35 7.71 -6.52
C LEU A 52 -1.79 8.49 -5.28
N LEU A 53 -0.83 8.94 -4.45
CA LEU A 53 -1.12 9.73 -3.25
C LEU A 53 -1.71 11.11 -3.58
N ALA A 54 -1.38 11.66 -4.75
CA ALA A 54 -1.93 12.91 -5.24
C ALA A 54 -3.29 12.75 -5.94
N PHE A 55 -3.81 11.53 -6.08
CA PHE A 55 -5.01 11.21 -6.87
C PHE A 55 -4.90 11.71 -8.32
N ARG A 56 -3.71 11.61 -8.91
CA ARG A 56 -3.40 12.04 -10.29
C ARG A 56 -3.03 10.88 -11.22
N SER A 57 -3.13 9.65 -10.76
CA SER A 57 -3.07 8.45 -11.59
C SER A 57 -4.34 8.28 -12.43
N ASP A 58 -4.43 7.20 -13.21
CA ASP A 58 -5.61 6.96 -14.05
C ASP A 58 -6.92 6.98 -13.26
N ALA A 59 -8.00 7.35 -13.96
CA ALA A 59 -9.34 7.51 -13.41
C ALA A 59 -10.05 6.15 -13.18
N SER A 60 -9.40 5.23 -12.47
CA SER A 60 -9.98 3.95 -12.05
C SER A 60 -10.27 3.93 -10.54
N LEU A 61 -11.28 3.16 -10.13
CA LEU A 61 -11.63 2.97 -8.72
C LEU A 61 -10.47 2.34 -7.93
N SER A 62 -9.72 1.43 -8.56
CA SER A 62 -8.56 0.78 -7.94
C SER A 62 -7.49 1.81 -7.57
N PHE A 63 -7.16 2.72 -8.49
CA PHE A 63 -6.15 3.75 -8.24
C PHE A 63 -6.57 4.75 -7.17
N HIS A 64 -7.83 5.18 -7.14
CA HIS A 64 -8.35 6.01 -6.06
C HIS A 64 -8.34 5.28 -4.72
N GLY A 65 -8.71 3.99 -4.71
CA GLY A 65 -8.65 3.13 -3.53
C GLY A 65 -7.22 2.98 -2.99
N GLN A 66 -6.22 2.86 -3.86
CA GLN A 66 -4.81 2.85 -3.48
C GLN A 66 -4.39 4.19 -2.85
N GLY A 67 -4.77 5.33 -3.46
CA GLY A 67 -4.51 6.65 -2.88
C GLY A 67 -5.13 6.81 -1.47
N LEU A 68 -6.39 6.40 -1.31
CA LEU A 68 -7.08 6.40 -0.01
C LEU A 68 -6.38 5.51 1.02
N LEU A 69 -5.94 4.30 0.63
CA LEU A 69 -5.19 3.41 1.50
C LEU A 69 -3.87 4.04 1.95
N GLY A 70 -3.12 4.65 1.02
CA GLY A 70 -1.88 5.35 1.34
C GLY A 70 -2.10 6.46 2.36
N TRP A 71 -3.12 7.29 2.17
CA TRP A 71 -3.51 8.32 3.14
C TRP A 71 -3.98 7.76 4.47
N ALA A 72 -4.75 6.66 4.48
CA ALA A 72 -5.18 6.00 5.71
C ALA A 72 -3.98 5.51 6.52
N MET A 73 -2.99 4.90 5.87
CA MET A 73 -1.76 4.46 6.54
C MET A 73 -0.97 5.64 7.12
N ILE A 74 -0.78 6.71 6.35
CA ILE A 74 -0.12 7.93 6.81
C ILE A 74 -0.87 8.50 8.02
N PHE A 75 -2.18 8.73 7.91
CA PHE A 75 -3.01 9.27 8.97
C PHE A 75 -2.94 8.43 10.25
N LEU A 76 -3.09 7.11 10.14
CA LEU A 76 -2.97 6.18 11.27
C LEU A 76 -1.59 6.29 11.94
N THR A 77 -0.50 6.36 11.17
CA THR A 77 0.84 6.50 11.76
C THR A 77 1.02 7.83 12.49
N LEU A 78 0.40 8.91 12.00
CA LEU A 78 0.46 10.21 12.65
C LEU A 78 -0.35 10.22 13.95
N VAL A 79 -1.58 9.73 13.91
CA VAL A 79 -2.48 9.66 15.08
C VAL A 79 -1.95 8.70 16.16
N LEU A 80 -1.51 7.51 15.77
CA LEU A 80 -0.91 6.54 16.70
C LEU A 80 0.49 6.95 17.16
N GLY A 81 1.17 7.82 16.42
CA GLY A 81 2.42 8.46 16.84
C GLY A 81 2.20 9.56 17.89
N TRP A 82 1.02 10.20 17.89
CA TRP A 82 0.63 11.25 18.84
C TRP A 82 0.20 10.73 20.21
N ARG A 83 -0.30 9.49 20.30
CA ARG A 83 -0.57 8.83 21.58
C ARG A 83 0.76 8.53 22.28
N LYS A 84 1.27 9.49 23.05
CA LYS A 84 2.40 9.25 23.97
C LYS A 84 2.02 8.09 24.89
N PRO A 85 2.96 7.18 25.22
CA PRO A 85 2.69 6.17 26.22
C PRO A 85 2.31 6.88 27.52
N VAL A 86 1.12 6.58 28.05
CA VAL A 86 0.72 6.98 29.40
C VAL A 86 1.75 6.34 30.31
N ARG A 87 2.66 7.15 30.89
CA ARG A 87 3.56 6.66 31.93
C ARG A 87 2.66 6.36 33.14
N PRO A 88 2.57 5.11 33.63
CA PRO A 88 1.89 4.87 34.90
C PRO A 88 2.63 5.66 35.98
N ASN A 89 1.87 6.38 36.80
CA ASN A 89 2.32 7.34 37.81
C ASN A 89 3.52 6.82 38.62
N GLN A 90 4.55 7.67 38.74
CA GLN A 90 5.45 7.66 39.90
C GLN A 90 4.77 8.37 41.05
#